data_AF-A0A5C6UN46-F1
#
_entry.id   AF-A0A5C6UN46-F1
#
_cell.length_a   1.000
_cell.length_b   1.000
_cell.length_c   1.000
_cell.angle_alpha   90.00
_cell.angle_beta   90.00
_cell.angle_gamma   90.00
#
_symmetry.space_group_name_H-M   'P 1'
#
loop_
_entity.id
_entity.type
_entity.pdbx_description
1 polymer ?
#
loop_
_entity_poly.entity_id
_entity_poly.type
_entity_poly.pdbx_seq_one_letter_code
_entity_poly.pdbx_strand_id
1 'polypeptide(L)'
;MDYPANHEEANMVIQSFIADGGLAEQPVELRDMILTASGKIGLTDKLPAIAEIVFARKSDATQAAKILAAQLARYVQWQGWSTNEGGSARFEAIYGAMMRVGGFAAPSGTEWPVAGDDPAPSQLYAPDPVPAPEPAPAP
;
A
#
# COMPACT_ATOMS: atom_id res chain seq x y z
N MET A 1 -7.05 12.76 11.08
CA MET A 1 -7.52 11.76 10.11
C MET A 1 -8.14 10.65 10.92
N ASP A 2 -9.43 10.40 10.71
CA ASP A 2 -10.12 9.30 11.37
C ASP A 2 -9.89 8.01 10.57
N TYR A 3 -9.56 6.92 11.27
CA TYR A 3 -9.33 5.61 10.68
C TYR A 3 -10.67 4.87 10.54
N PRO A 4 -10.82 3.94 9.58
CA PRO A 4 -12.03 3.14 9.51
C PRO A 4 -12.19 2.30 10.79
N ALA A 5 -13.33 2.45 11.46
CA ALA A 5 -13.70 1.76 12.69
C ALA A 5 -14.34 0.39 12.43
N ASN A 6 -14.79 0.12 11.20
CA ASN A 6 -15.48 -1.12 10.82
C ASN A 6 -15.34 -1.44 9.31
N HIS A 7 -15.87 -2.60 8.92
CA HIS A 7 -15.84 -3.11 7.54
C HIS A 7 -16.48 -2.20 6.51
N GLU A 8 -17.58 -1.54 6.86
CA GLU A 8 -18.30 -0.64 5.98
C GLU A 8 -17.46 0.60 5.71
N GLU A 9 -16.87 1.19 6.74
CA GLU A 9 -15.96 2.33 6.63
C GLU A 9 -14.70 1.98 5.82
N ALA A 10 -14.11 0.81 6.02
CA ALA A 10 -12.95 0.39 5.24
C ALA A 10 -13.27 0.26 3.74
N ASN A 11 -14.47 -0.22 3.39
CA ASN A 11 -14.92 -0.27 2.01
C ASN A 11 -15.26 1.13 1.48
N MET A 12 -15.86 2.01 2.29
CA MET A 12 -16.16 3.40 1.91
C MET A 12 -14.89 4.20 1.63
N VAL A 13 -13.80 3.98 2.37
CA VAL A 13 -12.51 4.64 2.11
C VAL A 13 -11.99 4.30 0.70
N ILE A 14 -12.13 3.05 0.27
CA ILE A 14 -11.78 2.64 -1.11
C ILE A 14 -12.71 3.31 -2.12
N GLN A 15 -14.03 3.29 -1.88
CA GLN A 15 -14.99 3.91 -2.79
C GLN A 15 -14.79 5.42 -2.90
N SER A 16 -14.46 6.10 -1.80
CA SER A 16 -14.18 7.54 -1.79
C SER A 16 -12.91 7.85 -2.59
N PHE A 17 -11.85 7.08 -2.41
CA PHE A 17 -10.63 7.21 -3.21
C PHE A 17 -10.89 7.05 -4.72
N ILE A 18 -11.80 6.15 -5.09
CA ILE A 18 -12.22 5.97 -6.49
C ILE A 18 -13.05 7.15 -6.98
N ALA A 19 -14.04 7.58 -6.18
CA ALA A 19 -14.99 8.63 -6.54
C ALA A 19 -14.35 10.01 -6.64
N ASP A 20 -13.38 10.31 -5.77
CA ASP A 20 -12.66 11.59 -5.73
C ASP A 20 -11.59 11.71 -6.83
N GLY A 21 -11.50 10.73 -7.73
CA GLY A 21 -10.53 10.72 -8.83
C GLY A 21 -9.12 10.27 -8.43
N GLY A 22 -8.88 9.94 -7.16
CA GLY A 22 -7.57 9.46 -6.68
C GLY A 22 -7.07 8.22 -7.43
N LEU A 23 -7.98 7.36 -7.87
CA LEU A 23 -7.65 6.22 -8.72
C LEU A 23 -7.29 6.63 -10.17
N ALA A 24 -7.94 7.66 -10.72
CA ALA A 24 -7.70 8.13 -12.09
C ALA A 24 -6.34 8.82 -12.25
N GLU A 25 -5.82 9.41 -11.16
CA GLU A 25 -4.50 10.04 -11.09
C GLU A 25 -3.34 9.03 -10.97
N GLN A 26 -3.63 7.74 -10.78
CA GLN A 26 -2.58 6.72 -10.72
C GLN A 26 -2.05 6.37 -12.13
N PRO A 27 -0.78 5.96 -12.24
CA PRO A 27 -0.29 5.27 -13.44
C PRO A 27 -1.22 4.11 -13.82
N VAL A 28 -1.43 3.90 -15.13
CA VAL A 28 -2.39 2.91 -15.66
C VAL A 28 -2.21 1.53 -15.04
N GLU A 29 -0.97 1.07 -14.94
CA GLU A 29 -0.64 -0.24 -14.37
C GLU A 29 -1.03 -0.34 -12.89
N LEU A 30 -0.69 0.67 -12.08
CA LEU A 30 -1.07 0.72 -10.66
C LEU A 30 -2.59 0.79 -10.49
N ARG A 31 -3.25 1.60 -11.32
CA ARG A 31 -4.70 1.71 -11.34
C ARG A 31 -5.36 0.36 -11.61
N ASP A 32 -4.90 -0.35 -12.62
CA ASP A 32 -5.49 -1.64 -13.04
C ASP A 32 -5.30 -2.70 -11.95
N MET A 33 -4.12 -2.73 -11.31
CA MET A 33 -3.87 -3.59 -10.15
C MET A 33 -4.82 -3.30 -8.98
N ILE A 34 -5.03 -2.02 -8.64
CA ILE A 34 -5.95 -1.62 -7.56
C ILE A 34 -7.39 -2.00 -7.90
N LEU A 35 -7.82 -1.85 -9.16
CA LEU A 35 -9.15 -2.26 -9.62
C LEU A 35 -9.33 -3.79 -9.52
N THR A 36 -8.35 -4.57 -9.97
CA THR A 36 -8.38 -6.03 -9.84
C THR A 36 -8.49 -6.45 -8.37
N ALA A 37 -7.70 -5.83 -7.48
CA ALA A 37 -7.79 -6.12 -6.05
C ALA A 37 -9.14 -5.70 -5.45
N SER A 38 -9.69 -4.57 -5.88
CA SER A 38 -11.01 -4.06 -5.46
C SER A 38 -12.17 -4.98 -5.85
N GLY A 39 -12.01 -5.77 -6.91
CA GLY A 39 -12.96 -6.78 -7.37
C GLY A 39 -13.02 -8.06 -6.52
N LYS A 40 -12.11 -8.26 -5.57
CA LYS A 40 -12.16 -9.43 -4.66
C LYS A 40 -13.39 -9.38 -3.75
N ILE A 41 -13.99 -10.54 -3.50
CA ILE A 41 -15.25 -10.68 -2.74
C ILE A 41 -15.04 -10.42 -1.23
N GLY A 42 -13.95 -10.93 -0.66
CA GLY A 42 -13.65 -10.80 0.78
C GLY A 42 -12.84 -9.54 1.11
N LEU A 43 -13.26 -8.79 2.13
CA LEU A 43 -12.47 -7.65 2.66
C LEU A 43 -11.10 -8.10 3.20
N THR A 44 -11.04 -9.31 3.77
CA THR A 44 -9.82 -9.96 4.23
C THR A 44 -8.77 -10.15 3.13
N ASP A 45 -9.18 -10.24 1.86
CA ASP A 45 -8.26 -10.39 0.72
C ASP A 45 -8.08 -9.09 -0.06
N LYS A 46 -9.12 -8.23 -0.05
CA LYS A 46 -9.16 -6.95 -0.77
C LYS A 46 -8.26 -5.91 -0.10
N LEU A 47 -8.48 -5.63 1.19
CA LEU A 47 -7.79 -4.53 1.86
C LEU A 47 -6.28 -4.78 1.95
N PRO A 48 -5.82 -5.99 2.34
CA PRO A 48 -4.39 -6.29 2.35
C PRO A 48 -3.76 -6.15 0.96
N ALA A 49 -4.44 -6.65 -0.08
CA ALA A 49 -3.91 -6.58 -1.44
C ALA A 49 -3.74 -5.14 -1.93
N ILE A 50 -4.72 -4.26 -1.69
CA ILE A 50 -4.62 -2.85 -2.11
C ILE A 50 -3.47 -2.15 -1.36
N ALA A 51 -3.35 -2.35 -0.05
CA ALA A 51 -2.25 -1.78 0.73
C ALA A 51 -0.87 -2.24 0.22
N GLU A 52 -0.73 -3.53 -0.08
CA GLU A 52 0.50 -4.13 -0.61
C GLU A 52 0.85 -3.62 -2.01
N ILE A 53 -0.13 -3.55 -2.92
CA ILE A 53 0.06 -3.05 -4.28
C ILE A 53 0.60 -1.62 -4.26
N VAL A 54 -0.03 -0.74 -3.48
CA VAL A 54 0.40 0.64 -3.37
C VAL A 54 1.78 0.73 -2.69
N PHE A 55 2.03 -0.06 -1.66
CA PHE A 55 3.33 -0.11 -0.99
C PHE A 55 4.46 -0.57 -1.93
N ALA A 56 4.19 -1.57 -2.77
CA ALA A 56 5.13 -2.08 -3.76
C ALA A 56 5.48 -1.02 -4.82
N ARG A 57 4.52 -0.15 -5.16
CA ARG A 57 4.65 0.93 -6.15
C ARG A 57 4.68 2.33 -5.51
N LYS A 58 5.16 2.42 -4.26
CA LYS A 58 5.15 3.66 -3.46
C LYS A 58 5.89 4.85 -4.09
N SER A 59 6.84 4.61 -4.98
CA SER A 59 7.51 5.67 -5.77
C SER A 59 6.58 6.31 -6.80
N ASP A 60 5.70 5.50 -7.39
CA ASP A 60 4.84 5.86 -8.51
C ASP A 60 3.45 6.31 -8.03
N ALA A 61 3.09 5.94 -6.80
CA ALA A 61 1.82 6.24 -6.17
C ALA A 61 1.70 7.72 -5.77
N THR A 62 0.51 8.29 -5.98
CA THR A 62 0.18 9.63 -5.49
C THR A 62 0.16 9.69 -3.96
N GLN A 63 0.15 10.92 -3.42
CA GLN A 63 -0.02 11.14 -1.98
C GLN A 63 -1.34 10.55 -1.45
N ALA A 64 -2.44 10.70 -2.19
CA ALA A 64 -3.73 10.15 -1.82
C ALA A 64 -3.70 8.61 -1.75
N ALA A 65 -3.03 7.96 -2.71
CA ALA A 65 -2.86 6.51 -2.71
C ALA A 65 -2.02 6.03 -1.50
N LYS A 66 -0.94 6.74 -1.16
CA LYS A 66 -0.12 6.43 0.03
C LYS A 66 -0.93 6.54 1.33
N ILE A 67 -1.76 7.57 1.46
CA ILE A 67 -2.67 7.75 2.60
C ILE A 67 -3.68 6.59 2.66
N LEU A 68 -4.30 6.24 1.53
CA LEU A 68 -5.19 5.09 1.44
C LEU A 68 -4.48 3.82 1.92
N ALA A 69 -3.29 3.53 1.40
CA ALA A 69 -2.52 2.34 1.78
C ALA A 69 -2.19 2.32 3.27
N ALA A 70 -1.83 3.45 3.86
CA ALA A 70 -1.61 3.58 5.31
C ALA A 70 -2.89 3.27 6.11
N GLN A 71 -4.03 3.85 5.72
CA GLN A 71 -5.31 3.61 6.40
C GLN A 71 -5.74 2.14 6.32
N LEU A 72 -5.61 1.53 5.14
CA LEU A 72 -5.91 0.12 4.94
C LEU A 72 -4.96 -0.79 5.72
N ALA A 73 -3.65 -0.52 5.68
CA ALA A 73 -2.66 -1.30 6.43
C ALA A 73 -2.93 -1.22 7.94
N ARG A 74 -3.23 -0.04 8.48
CA ARG A 74 -3.58 0.13 9.89
C ARG A 74 -4.85 -0.62 10.28
N TYR A 75 -5.87 -0.60 9.41
CA TYR A 75 -7.10 -1.36 9.65
C TYR A 75 -6.85 -2.87 9.65
N VAL A 76 -6.15 -3.37 8.63
CA VAL A 76 -5.77 -4.78 8.49
C VAL A 76 -4.94 -5.25 9.69
N GLN A 77 -3.98 -4.44 10.15
CA GLN A 77 -3.21 -4.67 11.37
C GLN A 77 -4.13 -4.83 12.58
N TRP A 78 -5.07 -3.90 12.79
CA TRP A 78 -5.95 -3.87 13.95
C TRP A 78 -6.92 -5.06 13.97
N GLN A 79 -7.44 -5.46 12.81
CA GLN A 79 -8.30 -6.63 12.68
C GLN A 79 -7.54 -7.96 12.76
N GLY A 80 -6.20 -7.93 12.77
CA GLY A 80 -5.37 -9.14 12.77
C GLY A 80 -5.47 -9.92 11.46
N TRP A 81 -5.84 -9.26 10.37
CA TRP A 81 -5.96 -9.90 9.06
C TRP A 81 -4.57 -9.97 8.42
N SER A 82 -4.09 -11.16 8.09
CA SER A 82 -2.90 -11.29 7.23
C SER A 82 -3.04 -12.54 6.38
N THR A 83 -2.94 -12.39 5.08
CA THR A 83 -2.94 -13.51 4.13
C THR A 83 -1.54 -14.11 3.90
N ASN A 84 -0.48 -13.53 4.50
CA ASN A 84 0.92 -13.94 4.32
C ASN A 84 1.65 -14.19 5.65
N GLU A 85 2.71 -15.02 5.63
CA GLU A 85 3.67 -15.18 6.72
C GLU A 85 4.29 -13.81 7.07
N GLY A 86 4.00 -13.30 8.27
CA GLY A 86 4.42 -11.96 8.70
C GLY A 86 3.38 -11.21 9.54
N GLY A 87 2.11 -11.63 9.49
CA GLY A 87 1.10 -11.19 10.47
C GLY A 87 0.83 -9.68 10.49
N SER A 88 0.22 -9.25 11.60
CA SER A 88 -0.06 -7.85 11.95
C SER A 88 1.20 -6.94 11.86
N ALA A 89 2.39 -7.48 12.17
CA ALA A 89 3.66 -6.75 12.16
C ALA A 89 4.06 -6.25 10.75
N ARG A 90 3.73 -7.00 9.68
CA ARG A 90 3.98 -6.54 8.31
C ARG A 90 3.16 -5.30 7.98
N PHE A 91 1.88 -5.28 8.33
CA PHE A 91 1.00 -4.15 8.07
C PHE A 91 1.27 -2.95 8.97
N GLU A 92 1.80 -3.18 10.17
CA GLU A 92 2.38 -2.13 11.00
C GLU A 92 3.56 -1.43 10.29
N ALA A 93 4.47 -2.22 9.73
CA ALA A 93 5.62 -1.69 9.01
C ALA A 93 5.21 -0.96 7.72
N ILE A 94 4.26 -1.51 6.96
CA ILE A 94 3.68 -0.84 5.77
C ILE A 94 3.02 0.49 6.15
N TYR A 95 2.25 0.52 7.24
CA TYR A 95 1.64 1.75 7.75
C TYR A 95 2.71 2.81 8.07
N GLY A 96 3.72 2.46 8.87
CA GLY A 96 4.80 3.38 9.23
C GLY A 96 5.57 3.88 8.00
N ALA A 97 5.86 2.99 7.05
CA ALA A 97 6.53 3.35 5.80
C ALA A 97 5.70 4.31 4.94
N MET A 98 4.40 4.07 4.78
CA MET A 98 3.52 4.93 3.98
C MET A 98 3.31 6.31 4.64
N MET A 99 3.18 6.38 5.96
CA MET A 99 3.11 7.65 6.69
C MET A 99 4.41 8.45 6.55
N ARG A 100 5.57 7.79 6.67
CA ARG A 100 6.88 8.41 6.44
C ARG A 100 7.04 8.91 5.01
N VAL A 101 6.75 8.09 4.00
CA VAL A 101 6.85 8.45 2.58
C VAL A 101 5.83 9.54 2.21
N GLY A 102 4.69 9.58 2.90
CA GLY A 102 3.71 10.65 2.80
C GLY A 102 4.11 11.95 3.50
N GLY A 103 5.27 12.03 4.16
CA GLY A 103 5.74 13.24 4.83
C GLY A 103 5.03 13.58 6.15
N PHE A 104 4.35 12.61 6.77
CA PHE A 104 3.71 12.81 8.06
C PHE A 104 4.72 12.68 9.20
N ALA A 105 4.57 13.52 10.23
CA ALA A 105 5.34 13.38 11.47
C ALA A 105 4.91 12.12 12.24
N ALA A 106 5.88 11.46 12.89
CA ALA A 106 5.58 10.34 13.79
C ALA A 106 4.82 10.85 15.02
N PRO A 107 3.93 10.03 15.61
CA PRO A 107 3.28 10.34 16.87
C PRO A 107 4.32 10.65 17.97
N SER A 108 3.98 11.56 18.88
CA SER A 108 4.87 11.96 19.97
C SER A 108 5.35 10.74 20.78
N GLY A 109 6.67 10.65 21.01
CA GLY A 109 7.29 9.55 21.72
C GLY A 109 7.50 8.28 20.90
N THR A 110 7.28 8.33 19.58
CA THR A 110 7.54 7.22 18.64
C THR A 110 8.33 7.73 17.44
N GLU A 111 9.04 6.84 16.77
CA GLU A 111 9.68 7.10 15.48
C GLU A 111 9.05 6.20 14.43
N TRP A 112 8.87 6.72 13.20
CA TRP A 112 8.52 5.85 12.08
C TRP A 112 9.72 4.93 11.77
N PRO A 113 9.49 3.71 11.26
CA PRO A 113 10.56 2.84 10.78
C PRO A 113 11.45 3.57 9.77
N VAL A 114 12.77 3.37 9.87
CA VAL A 114 13.72 3.90 8.89
C VAL A 114 13.53 3.19 7.54
N ALA A 115 13.79 3.90 6.44
CA ALA A 115 13.52 3.38 5.10
C ALA A 115 14.25 2.06 4.76
N GLY A 116 15.40 1.80 5.39
CA GLY A 116 16.16 0.55 5.20
C GLY A 116 15.51 -0.67 5.86
N ASP A 117 14.60 -0.46 6.81
CA ASP A 117 13.91 -1.52 7.55
C ASP A 117 12.49 -1.77 7.02
N ASP A 118 12.09 -1.07 5.95
CA ASP A 118 10.83 -1.33 5.27
C ASP A 118 10.79 -2.79 4.78
N PRO A 119 9.67 -3.50 4.95
CA PRO A 119 9.57 -4.86 4.45
C PRO A 119 9.70 -4.87 2.93
N ALA A 120 10.29 -5.92 2.37
CA ALA A 120 10.28 -6.11 0.93
C ALA A 120 8.82 -6.19 0.41
N PRO A 121 8.53 -5.63 -0.77
CA PRO A 121 7.25 -5.85 -1.44
C PRO A 121 6.96 -7.34 -1.57
N SER A 122 5.69 -7.73 -1.41
CA SER A 122 5.29 -9.10 -1.69
C SER A 122 5.61 -9.45 -3.14
N GLN A 123 6.17 -10.63 -3.40
CA GLN A 123 6.47 -11.12 -4.75
C GLN A 123 5.23 -11.13 -5.67
N LEU A 124 4.03 -11.22 -5.09
CA LEU A 124 2.76 -11.13 -5.81
C LEU A 124 2.51 -9.76 -6.46
N TYR A 125 3.15 -8.71 -5.94
CA TYR A 125 2.90 -7.31 -6.30
C TYR A 125 4.19 -6.53 -6.57
N ALA A 126 5.34 -7.20 -6.57
CA ALA A 126 6.62 -6.56 -6.81
C ALA A 126 6.65 -5.94 -8.22
N PRO A 127 7.25 -4.75 -8.39
CA PRO A 127 7.49 -4.20 -9.72
C PRO A 127 8.35 -5.17 -10.53
N ASP A 128 8.10 -5.25 -11.83
CA ASP A 128 8.92 -6.07 -12.72
C ASP A 128 10.40 -5.70 -12.56
N PRO A 129 11.30 -6.69 -12.49
CA PRO A 129 12.73 -6.41 -12.43
C PRO A 129 13.12 -5.58 -13.65
N VAL A 130 13.76 -4.43 -13.41
CA VAL A 130 14.33 -3.61 -14.49
C VAL A 130 15.31 -4.49 -15.28
N PRO A 131 15.14 -4.65 -16.60
CA PRO A 131 16.09 -5.40 -17.40
C PRO A 131 17.51 -4.87 -17.17
N ALA A 132 18.47 -5.76 -16.95
CA ALA A 132 19.86 -5.36 -16.82
C ALA A 132 20.29 -4.57 -18.07
N PRO A 133 21.06 -3.49 -17.93
CA PRO A 133 21.55 -2.74 -19.09
C PRO A 133 22.30 -3.68 -20.02
N GLU A 134 21.98 -3.60 -21.32
CA GLU A 134 22.64 -4.39 -22.35
C GLU A 134 24.16 -4.12 -22.30
N PRO A 135 25.02 -5.15 -22.39
CA PRO A 135 26.46 -4.93 -22.47
C PRO A 135 26.77 -3.99 -23.64
N ALA A 136 27.50 -2.91 -23.38
CA ALA A 136 27.94 -2.01 -24.44
C ALA A 136 28.73 -2.83 -25.49
N PRO A 137 28.50 -2.60 -26.80
CA PRO A 137 29.26 -3.26 -27.84
C PRO A 137 30.76 -3.01 -27.64
N ALA A 138 31.56 -4.08 -27.69
CA ALA A 138 33.00 -3.99 -27.59
C ALA A 138 33.57 -3.17 -28.77
N PRO A 139 34.60 -2.33 -28.54
CA PRO A 139 35.26 -1.56 -29.60
C PRO A 139 36.01 -2.43 -30.61
#